data_AF-A0A3N6QKM4-F1
#
_entry.id   AF-A0A3N6QKM4-F1
#
_cell.length_a   1.000
_cell.length_b   1.000
_cell.length_c   1.000
_cell.angle_alpha   90.00
_cell.angle_beta   90.00
_cell.angle_gamma   90.00
#
_symmetry.space_group_name_H-M   'P 1'
#
loop_
_entity.id
_entity.type
_entity.pdbx_description
1 polymer ?
#
loop_
_entity_poly.entity_id
_entity_poly.type
_entity_poly.pdbx_seq_one_letter_code
_entity_poly.pdbx_strand_id
1 'polypeptide(L)'
;MSRRRWIGLVVAALAVPVVAGFIFVVIVDSVMTGFGACRIVRQRAFASPSGSQLVVVVWKSCGATVPDSTQASILARGRTFSPESTPTFVSLRGHLDVVVAWSSERAVRIGFIPGPDQIYKRDQRAGDVAINYE
;
A
#
# COMPACT_ATOMS: atom_id res chain seq x y z
N MET A 1 35.97 16.04 -48.35
CA MET A 1 34.90 15.49 -47.49
C MET A 1 34.27 16.66 -46.73
N SER A 2 32.97 16.97 -46.94
CA SER A 2 32.37 18.27 -46.54
C SER A 2 32.27 18.45 -45.01
N ARG A 3 32.67 19.63 -44.50
CA ARG A 3 32.68 20.03 -43.08
C ARG A 3 31.35 19.77 -42.36
N ARG A 4 30.22 19.82 -43.08
CA ARG A 4 28.87 19.50 -42.56
C ARG A 4 28.69 18.02 -42.20
N ARG A 5 29.32 17.09 -42.92
CA ARG A 5 29.27 15.64 -42.62
C ARG A 5 30.06 15.30 -41.36
N TRP A 6 31.18 15.97 -41.12
CA TRP A 6 31.99 15.80 -39.91
C TRP A 6 31.26 16.30 -38.65
N ILE A 7 30.60 17.47 -38.75
CA ILE A 7 29.79 18.00 -37.65
C ILE A 7 28.63 17.04 -37.33
N GLY A 8 27.96 16.48 -38.35
CA GLY A 8 26.91 15.48 -38.13
C GLY A 8 27.39 14.20 -37.44
N LEU A 9 28.59 13.73 -37.79
CA LEU A 9 29.21 12.55 -37.16
C LEU A 9 29.58 12.80 -35.69
N VAL A 10 30.14 13.97 -35.38
CA VAL A 10 30.50 14.36 -34.01
C VAL A 10 29.26 14.56 -33.15
N VAL A 11 28.22 15.21 -33.68
CA VAL A 11 26.94 15.39 -32.97
C VAL A 11 26.25 14.05 -32.73
N ALA A 12 26.24 13.14 -33.71
CA ALA A 12 25.69 11.79 -33.53
C ALA A 12 26.48 10.99 -32.48
N ALA A 13 27.82 11.05 -32.51
CA ALA A 13 28.68 10.37 -31.56
C ALA A 13 28.50 10.85 -30.11
N LEU A 14 28.13 12.11 -29.91
CA LEU A 14 27.82 12.68 -28.59
C LEU A 14 26.36 12.46 -28.18
N ALA A 15 25.42 12.51 -29.12
CA ALA A 15 24.00 12.34 -28.82
C ALA A 15 23.65 10.89 -28.43
N VAL A 16 24.26 9.90 -29.09
CA VAL A 16 24.00 8.48 -28.81
C VAL A 16 24.28 8.08 -27.35
N PRO A 17 25.44 8.38 -26.74
CA PRO A 17 25.69 8.02 -25.35
C PRO A 17 24.80 8.79 -24.38
N VAL A 18 24.43 10.03 -24.69
CA VAL A 18 23.51 10.82 -23.85
C VAL A 18 22.11 10.22 -23.87
N VAL A 19 21.59 9.85 -25.05
CA VAL A 19 20.28 9.22 -25.20
C VAL A 19 20.29 7.83 -24.57
N ALA A 20 21.35 7.03 -24.79
CA ALA A 20 21.49 5.71 -24.17
C ALA A 20 21.57 5.79 -22.64
N GLY A 21 22.34 6.74 -22.11
CA GLY A 21 22.44 6.99 -20.67
C GLY A 21 21.10 7.42 -20.06
N PHE A 22 20.39 8.33 -20.73
CA PHE A 22 19.05 8.75 -20.30
C PHE A 22 18.06 7.59 -20.30
N ILE A 23 18.03 6.79 -21.36
CA ILE A 23 17.19 5.58 -21.44
C ILE A 23 17.53 4.61 -20.31
N PHE A 24 18.82 4.37 -20.05
CA PHE A 24 19.25 3.48 -18.98
C PHE A 24 18.76 3.95 -17.61
N VAL A 25 18.88 5.25 -17.31
CA VAL A 25 18.37 5.83 -16.05
C VAL A 25 16.86 5.67 -15.94
N VAL A 26 16.11 5.95 -17.01
CA VAL A 26 14.64 5.78 -17.02
C VAL A 26 14.24 4.32 -16.79
N ILE A 27 14.96 3.37 -17.38
CA ILE A 27 14.69 1.94 -17.18
C ILE A 27 14.96 1.55 -15.72
N VAL A 28 16.10 1.97 -15.15
CA VAL A 28 16.45 1.66 -13.75
C VAL A 28 15.42 2.27 -12.79
N ASP A 29 15.01 3.52 -13.00
CA ASP A 29 13.99 4.17 -12.17
C ASP A 29 12.62 3.46 -12.25
N SER A 30 12.21 3.09 -13.45
CA SER A 30 10.95 2.35 -13.69
C SER A 30 10.96 0.96 -13.05
N VAL A 31 12.12 0.27 -13.05
CA VAL A 31 12.31 -1.01 -12.37
C VAL A 31 12.31 -0.82 -10.84
N MET A 32 13.00 0.20 -10.33
CA MET A 32 13.10 0.46 -8.88
C MET A 32 11.77 0.91 -8.27
N THR A 33 10.95 1.68 -9.00
CA THR A 33 9.60 2.04 -8.57
C THR A 33 8.68 0.82 -8.48
N GLY A 34 8.85 -0.18 -9.36
CA GLY A 34 8.12 -1.45 -9.30
C GLY A 34 8.43 -2.31 -8.07
N PHE A 35 9.64 -2.23 -7.52
CA PHE A 35 10.05 -2.99 -6.33
C PHE A 35 9.72 -2.30 -4.99
N GLY A 36 9.34 -1.01 -5.01
CA GLY A 36 8.93 -0.25 -3.82
C GLY A 36 7.43 0.09 -3.78
N ALA A 37 6.71 -0.07 -4.89
CA ALA A 37 5.30 0.27 -4.99
C ALA A 37 4.43 -0.80 -4.30
N CYS A 38 4.06 -0.54 -3.04
CA CYS A 38 3.03 -1.31 -2.38
C CYS A 38 1.66 -1.02 -3.01
N ARG A 39 0.95 -2.06 -3.40
CA ARG A 39 -0.41 -1.95 -3.91
C ARG A 39 -1.41 -2.56 -2.94
N ILE A 40 -2.60 -1.96 -2.89
CA ILE A 40 -3.74 -2.53 -2.19
C ILE A 40 -4.45 -3.48 -3.15
N VAL A 41 -4.41 -4.76 -2.83
CA VAL A 41 -4.98 -5.81 -3.68
C VAL A 41 -6.45 -6.06 -3.35
N ARG A 42 -6.84 -5.84 -2.09
CA ARG A 42 -8.22 -6.00 -1.65
C ARG A 42 -8.55 -4.98 -0.57
N GLN A 43 -9.71 -4.36 -0.69
CA GLN A 43 -10.27 -3.45 0.31
C GLN A 43 -11.69 -3.89 0.63
N ARG A 44 -11.99 -4.07 1.92
CA ARG A 44 -13.35 -4.30 2.42
C ARG A 44 -13.67 -3.23 3.47
N ALA A 45 -14.89 -2.73 3.46
CA ALA A 45 -15.36 -1.74 4.41
C ALA A 45 -16.59 -2.26 5.16
N PHE A 46 -16.62 -2.07 6.47
CA PHE A 46 -17.70 -2.50 7.35
C PHE A 46 -18.23 -1.28 8.10
N ALA A 47 -19.43 -0.84 7.75
CA ALA A 47 -20.06 0.33 8.38
C ALA A 47 -20.47 0.02 9.83
N SER A 48 -20.34 1.02 10.71
CA SER A 48 -20.93 1.00 12.05
C SER A 48 -22.47 0.96 11.95
N PRO A 49 -23.19 0.63 13.04
CA PRO A 49 -24.66 0.52 12.98
C PRO A 49 -25.36 1.83 12.56
N SER A 50 -24.86 2.99 13.01
CA SER A 50 -25.26 4.34 12.53
C SER A 50 -24.65 4.69 11.17
N GLY A 51 -23.60 3.95 10.82
CA GLY A 51 -22.73 4.11 9.67
C GLY A 51 -21.89 5.38 9.69
N SER A 52 -21.80 6.08 10.82
CA SER A 52 -20.93 7.25 11.02
C SER A 52 -19.44 6.89 10.91
N GLN A 53 -19.09 5.63 11.13
CA GLN A 53 -17.73 5.10 11.04
C GLN A 53 -17.68 3.83 10.18
N LEU A 54 -16.49 3.51 9.69
CA LEU A 54 -16.20 2.39 8.82
C LEU A 54 -14.92 1.72 9.30
N VAL A 55 -14.92 0.41 9.49
CA VAL A 55 -13.69 -0.38 9.57
C VAL A 55 -13.29 -0.73 8.15
N VAL A 56 -12.11 -0.25 7.72
CA VAL A 56 -11.54 -0.57 6.43
C VAL A 56 -10.43 -1.58 6.62
N VAL A 57 -10.61 -2.76 6.03
CA VAL A 57 -9.61 -3.83 6.00
C VAL A 57 -8.96 -3.82 4.62
N VAL A 58 -7.64 -3.77 4.60
CA VAL A 58 -6.86 -3.82 3.36
C VAL A 58 -5.84 -4.93 3.38
N TRP A 59 -5.64 -5.51 2.21
CA TRP A 59 -4.50 -6.38 1.93
C TRP A 59 -3.49 -5.60 1.09
N LYS A 60 -2.29 -5.43 1.64
CA LYS A 60 -1.17 -4.72 1.03
C LYS A 60 -0.12 -5.71 0.57
N SER A 61 0.22 -5.65 -0.71
CA SER A 61 1.28 -6.44 -1.33
C SER A 61 2.35 -5.51 -1.88
N CYS A 62 3.60 -5.77 -1.52
CA CYS A 62 4.74 -4.89 -1.79
C CYS A 62 5.82 -5.55 -2.67
N GLY A 63 5.46 -6.60 -3.42
CA GLY A 63 6.36 -7.27 -4.36
C GLY A 63 7.14 -8.45 -3.74
N ALA A 64 8.13 -8.96 -4.49
CA ALA A 64 8.76 -10.25 -4.21
C ALA A 64 9.61 -10.30 -2.93
N THR A 65 10.14 -9.17 -2.47
CA THR A 65 11.06 -9.10 -1.32
C THR A 65 10.38 -8.71 -0.03
N VAL A 66 9.14 -8.20 -0.09
CA VAL A 66 8.40 -7.72 1.07
C VAL A 66 7.17 -8.60 1.28
N PRO A 67 7.02 -9.27 2.45
CA PRO A 67 5.86 -10.08 2.72
C PRO A 67 4.57 -9.27 2.65
N ASP A 68 3.52 -9.90 2.15
CA ASP A 68 2.18 -9.37 2.20
C ASP A 68 1.74 -9.03 3.63
N SER A 69 0.83 -8.07 3.76
CA SER A 69 0.23 -7.73 5.06
C SER A 69 -1.26 -7.44 4.98
N THR A 70 -1.99 -7.93 5.98
CA THR A 70 -3.40 -7.56 6.24
C THR A 70 -3.41 -6.46 7.30
N GLN A 71 -4.12 -5.37 7.02
CA GLN A 71 -4.19 -4.20 7.89
C GLN A 71 -5.64 -3.78 8.07
N ALA A 72 -5.99 -3.24 9.23
CA ALA A 72 -7.30 -2.62 9.42
C ALA A 72 -7.18 -1.24 10.08
N SER A 73 -8.04 -0.35 9.63
CA SER A 73 -8.14 1.05 10.07
C SER A 73 -9.58 1.42 10.36
N ILE A 74 -9.79 2.41 11.21
CA ILE A 74 -11.10 3.02 11.41
C ILE A 74 -11.13 4.37 10.71
N LEU A 75 -12.20 4.60 9.97
CA LEU A 75 -12.39 5.79 9.16
C LEU A 75 -13.77 6.40 9.46
N ALA A 76 -13.82 7.72 9.60
CA ALA A 76 -15.10 8.41 9.68
C ALA A 76 -15.78 8.43 8.29
N ARG A 77 -17.12 8.41 8.27
CA ARG A 77 -17.90 8.53 7.04
C ARG A 77 -17.48 9.78 6.25
N GLY A 78 -17.35 9.63 4.93
CA GLY A 78 -17.00 10.73 4.02
C GLY A 78 -15.51 11.05 3.94
N ARG A 79 -14.66 10.37 4.72
CA ARG A 79 -13.21 10.44 4.54
C ARG A 79 -12.75 9.42 3.51
N THR A 80 -11.74 9.77 2.73
CA THR A 80 -11.09 8.86 1.79
C THR A 80 -10.02 8.07 2.52
N PHE A 81 -10.01 6.75 2.33
CA PHE A 81 -8.96 5.88 2.84
C PHE A 81 -7.69 6.06 2.00
N SER A 82 -6.54 6.22 2.67
CA SER A 82 -5.21 6.14 2.06
C SER A 82 -4.32 5.25 2.93
N PRO A 83 -3.69 4.20 2.37
CA PRO A 83 -2.81 3.30 3.13
C PRO A 83 -1.60 3.99 3.80
N GLU A 84 -1.17 5.13 3.27
CA GLU A 84 0.04 5.83 3.70
C GLU A 84 -0.27 6.84 4.82
N SER A 85 -1.49 7.37 4.85
CA SER A 85 -1.90 8.44 5.77
C SER A 85 -2.96 8.03 6.78
N THR A 86 -3.68 6.93 6.53
CA THR A 86 -4.73 6.47 7.45
C THR A 86 -4.10 5.62 8.55
N PRO A 87 -4.29 5.96 9.83
CA PRO A 87 -3.74 5.18 10.91
C PRO A 87 -4.41 3.80 10.99
N THR A 88 -3.60 2.75 10.88
CA THR A 88 -4.01 1.37 11.10
C THR A 88 -3.97 1.06 12.59
N PHE A 89 -4.98 0.37 13.11
CA PHE A 89 -4.97 -0.14 14.49
C PHE A 89 -4.42 -1.56 14.56
N VAL A 90 -4.43 -2.30 13.45
CA VAL A 90 -3.86 -3.64 13.37
C VAL A 90 -3.12 -3.82 12.05
N SER A 91 -1.97 -4.50 12.10
CA SER A 91 -1.19 -4.90 10.94
C SER A 91 -0.58 -6.28 11.21
N LEU A 92 -0.85 -7.20 10.31
CA LEU A 92 -0.51 -8.61 10.41
C LEU A 92 0.25 -9.04 9.17
N ARG A 93 1.15 -10.01 9.33
CA ARG A 93 1.81 -10.64 8.20
C ARG A 93 0.85 -11.57 7.47
N GLY A 94 0.97 -11.60 6.15
CA GLY A 94 0.27 -12.52 5.27
C GLY A 94 -1.09 -12.01 4.80
N HIS A 95 -1.75 -12.86 4.04
CA HIS A 95 -3.11 -12.66 3.56
C HIS A 95 -4.08 -13.44 4.44
N LEU A 96 -4.76 -12.73 5.34
CA LEU A 96 -5.75 -13.31 6.24
C LEU A 96 -7.15 -12.84 5.85
N ASP A 97 -8.12 -13.76 5.88
CA ASP A 97 -9.52 -13.39 5.83
C ASP A 97 -9.91 -12.79 7.19
N VAL A 98 -10.54 -11.62 7.14
CA VAL A 98 -10.90 -10.86 8.34
C VAL A 98 -12.40 -10.88 8.53
N VAL A 99 -12.82 -11.24 9.73
CA VAL A 99 -14.21 -11.15 10.17
C VAL A 99 -14.31 -9.92 11.06
N VAL A 100 -15.18 -8.98 10.70
CA VAL A 100 -15.40 -7.74 11.45
C VAL A 100 -16.87 -7.67 11.82
N ALA A 101 -17.15 -7.43 13.09
CA ALA A 101 -18.49 -7.18 13.59
C ALA A 101 -18.46 -5.98 14.54
N TRP A 102 -19.37 -5.03 14.36
CA TRP A 102 -19.57 -3.95 15.31
C TRP A 102 -20.45 -4.47 16.46
N SER A 103 -19.96 -4.39 17.69
CA SER A 103 -20.76 -4.72 18.88
C SER A 103 -21.51 -3.50 19.43
N SER A 104 -21.02 -2.30 19.14
CA SER A 104 -21.70 -1.01 19.38
C SER A 104 -21.11 0.06 18.45
N GLU A 105 -21.60 1.30 18.51
CA GLU A 105 -20.97 2.42 17.78
C GLU A 105 -19.50 2.67 18.17
N ARG A 106 -19.07 2.22 19.35
CA ARG A 106 -17.72 2.47 19.88
C ARG A 106 -16.98 1.18 20.21
N ALA A 107 -17.43 0.04 19.69
CA ALA A 107 -16.75 -1.22 19.91
C ALA A 107 -16.84 -2.12 18.67
N VAL A 108 -15.69 -2.63 18.27
CA VAL A 108 -15.51 -3.55 17.14
C VAL A 108 -14.95 -4.85 17.68
N ARG A 109 -15.48 -5.96 17.17
CA ARG A 109 -14.91 -7.30 17.28
C ARG A 109 -14.26 -7.65 15.96
N ILE A 110 -13.01 -8.12 16.02
CA ILE A 110 -12.23 -8.47 14.83
C ILE A 110 -11.54 -9.82 15.04
N GLY A 111 -11.77 -10.74 14.11
CA GLY A 111 -11.15 -12.05 14.06
C GLY A 111 -10.43 -12.27 12.73
N PHE A 112 -9.47 -13.20 12.72
CA PHE A 112 -8.64 -13.51 11.56
C PHE A 112 -8.64 -15.02 11.30
N ILE A 113 -8.85 -15.40 10.04
CA ILE A 113 -8.87 -16.79 9.60
C ILE A 113 -7.90 -16.93 8.41
N PRO A 114 -6.84 -17.75 8.51
CA PRO A 114 -6.35 -18.37 9.75
C PRO A 114 -5.86 -17.32 10.77
N GLY A 115 -5.54 -17.75 11.99
CA GLY A 115 -4.92 -16.88 12.98
C GLY A 115 -3.57 -16.31 12.48
N PRO A 116 -3.14 -15.13 12.95
CA PRO A 116 -1.92 -14.51 12.45
C PRO A 116 -0.66 -15.21 12.94
N ASP A 117 0.24 -15.54 12.01
CA ASP A 117 1.58 -16.06 12.32
C ASP A 117 2.48 -14.97 12.94
N GLN A 118 2.33 -13.73 12.47
CA GLN A 118 3.12 -12.60 12.96
C GLN A 118 2.27 -11.33 13.00
N ILE A 119 2.35 -10.64 14.13
CA ILE A 119 1.62 -9.40 14.42
C ILE A 119 2.64 -8.26 14.43
N TYR A 120 2.53 -7.33 13.48
CA TYR A 120 3.37 -6.13 13.45
C TYR A 120 2.82 -5.03 14.34
N LYS A 121 1.49 -4.90 14.37
CA LYS A 121 0.79 -3.90 15.18
C LYS A 121 -0.55 -4.43 15.65
N ARG A 122 -0.91 -4.14 16.91
CA ARG A 122 -2.19 -4.49 17.51
C ARG A 122 -2.54 -3.51 18.62
N ASP A 123 -3.38 -2.53 18.30
CA ASP A 123 -3.88 -1.55 19.25
C ASP A 123 -5.21 -2.03 19.85
N GLN A 124 -5.44 -1.77 21.14
CA GLN A 124 -6.72 -2.06 21.79
C GLN A 124 -7.78 -0.98 21.54
N ARG A 125 -7.39 0.16 20.96
CA ARG A 125 -8.26 1.29 20.64
C ARG A 125 -7.81 1.98 19.36
N ALA A 126 -8.76 2.51 18.61
CA ALA A 126 -8.51 3.40 17.48
C ALA A 126 -9.40 4.64 17.60
N GLY A 127 -8.83 5.76 18.06
CA GLY A 127 -9.61 6.91 18.52
C GLY A 127 -10.53 6.52 19.68
N ASP A 128 -11.82 6.80 19.54
CA ASP A 128 -12.84 6.51 20.56
C ASP A 128 -13.45 5.09 20.47
N VAL A 129 -12.97 4.26 19.54
CA VAL A 129 -13.50 2.91 19.31
C VAL A 129 -12.60 1.87 19.99
N ALA A 130 -13.19 1.03 20.84
CA ALA A 130 -12.54 -0.13 21.44
C ALA A 130 -12.44 -1.30 20.44
N ILE A 131 -11.28 -1.94 20.39
CA ILE A 131 -11.01 -3.07 19.50
C ILE A 131 -10.86 -4.34 20.34
N ASN A 132 -11.79 -5.28 20.14
CA ASN A 132 -11.77 -6.60 20.77
C ASN A 132 -11.31 -7.63 19.74
N TYR A 133 -10.24 -8.33 20.05
CA TYR A 133 -9.69 -9.38 19.20
C TYR A 133 -10.25 -10.74 19.61
N GLU A 134 -10.63 -11.55 18.63
CA GLU A 134 -11.04 -12.95 18.80
C GLU A 134 -9.88 -13.92 18.55
#